data_AF-A0A9C7UJY4-F1
#
_entry.id   AF-A0A9C7UJY4-F1
#
_cell.length_a   1.000
_cell.length_b   1.000
_cell.length_c   1.000
_cell.angle_alpha   90.00
_cell.angle_beta   90.00
_cell.angle_gamma   90.00
#
_symmetry.space_group_name_H-M   'P 1'
#
loop_
_entity.id
_entity.type
_entity.pdbx_description
1 polymer ?
#
loop_
_entity_poly.entity_id
_entity_poly.type
_entity_poly.pdbx_seq_one_letter_code
_entity_poly.pdbx_strand_id
1 'polypeptide(L)'
;MKGVPSWSRALVLTTDENQTDALIRRLQTEIDREYPQAQILVRGIDQGPPVEAPLEVRLYGPSTDILKELGEQFRRRVAALPDVTHTKVSMAPAPPKVIFDLDESALKRAGLSKAEVARGIESALKGRVGGELLEGTERLPVRAILKREEWDGTDDLANIRIPVQRRDALRWYPPYRSAH
;
A
#
# COMPACT_ATOMS: atom_id res chain seq x y z
N MET A 1 -10.48 0.04 6.04
CA MET A 1 -9.06 0.19 5.65
C MET A 1 -8.31 -1.11 5.95
N LYS A 2 -8.49 -2.16 5.16
CA LYS A 2 -7.63 -3.36 5.21
C LYS A 2 -6.58 -3.21 4.10
N GLY A 3 -5.30 -3.49 4.40
CA GLY A 3 -4.22 -3.54 3.40
C GLY A 3 -3.31 -2.31 3.30
N VAL A 4 -3.38 -1.33 4.21
CA VAL A 4 -2.38 -0.27 4.30
C VAL A 4 -1.22 -0.79 5.18
N PRO A 5 0.03 -0.86 4.69
CA PRO A 5 1.16 -1.44 5.44
C PRO A 5 1.46 -0.75 6.79
N SER A 6 0.99 0.49 6.96
CA SER A 6 1.25 1.34 8.12
C SER A 6 0.08 1.42 9.10
N TRP A 7 -0.84 0.45 9.10
CA TRP A 7 -1.99 0.43 10.01
C TRP A 7 -2.02 -0.82 10.88
N SER A 8 -2.21 -0.64 12.18
CA SER A 8 -2.36 -1.71 13.16
C SER A 8 -3.41 -1.34 14.21
N ARG A 9 -3.94 -2.36 14.89
CA ARG A 9 -4.85 -2.20 16.03
C ARG A 9 -4.53 -3.24 17.09
N ALA A 10 -4.37 -2.78 18.33
CA ALA A 10 -4.26 -3.63 19.51
C ALA A 10 -5.51 -3.47 20.37
N LEU A 11 -5.86 -4.53 21.11
CA LEU A 11 -6.90 -4.51 22.14
C LEU A 11 -6.22 -4.78 23.47
N VAL A 12 -6.51 -3.94 24.47
CA VAL A 12 -5.99 -4.06 25.83
C VAL A 12 -7.18 -4.32 26.75
N LEU A 13 -7.12 -5.42 27.50
CA LEU A 13 -8.15 -5.77 28.48
C LEU A 13 -7.73 -5.23 29.84
N THR A 14 -8.62 -4.46 30.47
CA THR A 14 -8.43 -3.91 31.82
C THR A 14 -9.45 -4.53 32.78
N THR A 15 -9.16 -4.47 34.08
CA THR A 15 -10.00 -5.08 35.13
C THR A 15 -10.77 -4.07 35.98
N ASP A 16 -10.49 -2.76 35.80
CA ASP A 16 -11.07 -1.67 36.60
C ASP A 16 -11.34 -0.46 35.68
N GLU A 17 -12.59 -0.03 35.64
CA GLU A 17 -13.07 1.08 34.81
C GLU A 17 -12.40 2.41 35.18
N ASN A 18 -12.27 2.71 36.48
CA ASN A 18 -11.66 3.97 36.94
C ASN A 18 -10.17 4.05 36.57
N GLN A 19 -9.49 2.91 36.56
CA GLN A 19 -8.09 2.83 36.14
C GLN A 19 -7.94 2.84 34.61
N THR A 20 -8.98 2.42 33.87
CA THR A 20 -8.96 2.41 32.40
C THR A 20 -8.87 3.82 31.84
N ASP A 21 -9.67 4.76 32.34
CA ASP A 21 -9.65 6.16 31.89
C ASP A 21 -8.32 6.85 32.18
N ALA A 22 -7.76 6.61 33.36
CA ALA A 22 -6.44 7.14 33.72
C ALA A 22 -5.34 6.53 32.84
N LEU A 23 -5.43 5.23 32.54
CA LEU A 23 -4.50 4.54 31.65
C LEU A 23 -4.58 5.07 30.21
N ILE A 24 -5.80 5.30 29.68
CA ILE A 24 -6.00 5.87 28.35
C ILE A 24 -5.30 7.23 28.23
N ARG A 25 -5.57 8.15 29.18
CA ARG A 25 -4.94 9.48 29.19
C ARG A 25 -3.42 9.41 29.28
N ARG A 26 -2.89 8.55 30.14
CA ARG A 26 -1.44 8.38 30.32
C ARG A 26 -0.79 7.82 29.05
N LEU A 27 -1.32 6.72 28.51
CA LEU A 27 -0.76 6.06 27.32
C LEU A 27 -0.80 6.98 26.11
N GLN A 28 -1.90 7.71 25.91
CA GLN A 28 -2.01 8.64 24.81
C GLN A 28 -0.93 9.73 24.89
N THR A 29 -0.73 10.31 26.08
CA THR A 29 0.32 11.33 26.32
C THR A 29 1.73 10.77 26.09
N GLU A 30 2.02 9.58 26.61
CA GLU A 30 3.33 8.92 26.47
C GLU A 30 3.63 8.62 25.00
N ILE A 31 2.68 8.03 24.28
CA ILE A 31 2.85 7.64 22.89
C ILE A 31 2.94 8.85 21.96
N ASP A 32 2.14 9.90 22.17
CA ASP A 32 2.23 11.13 21.37
C ASP A 32 3.60 11.81 21.50
N ARG A 33 4.19 11.73 22.70
CA ARG A 33 5.54 12.26 22.96
C ARG A 33 6.64 11.39 22.37
N GLU A 34 6.54 10.08 22.50
CA GLU A 34 7.57 9.13 22.07
C GLU A 34 7.55 8.90 20.55
N TYR A 35 6.38 8.95 19.93
CA TYR A 35 6.17 8.69 18.50
C TYR A 35 5.43 9.83 17.79
N PRO A 36 5.96 11.08 17.77
CA PRO A 36 5.28 12.24 17.19
C PRO A 36 5.00 12.11 15.67
N GLN A 37 5.73 11.23 14.99
CA GLN A 37 5.54 10.87 13.57
C GLN A 37 4.40 9.87 13.33
N ALA A 38 3.89 9.21 14.36
CA ALA A 38 2.79 8.27 14.28
C ALA A 38 1.48 8.93 14.74
N GLN A 39 0.37 8.50 14.14
CA GLN A 39 -0.96 8.87 14.63
C GLN A 39 -1.53 7.67 15.38
N ILE A 40 -1.43 7.72 16.70
CA ILE A 40 -1.90 6.64 17.58
C ILE A 40 -3.05 7.19 18.41
N LEU A 41 -4.15 6.43 18.44
CA LEU A 41 -5.40 6.82 19.07
C LEU A 41 -5.79 5.75 20.09
N VAL A 42 -5.62 6.05 21.37
CA VAL A 42 -5.99 5.19 22.49
C VAL A 42 -7.42 5.53 22.88
N ARG A 43 -8.37 4.60 22.77
CA ARG A 43 -9.78 4.87 23.12
C ARG A 43 -10.36 3.75 23.96
N GLY A 44 -11.20 4.14 24.90
CA GLY A 44 -12.14 3.24 25.56
C GLY A 44 -13.18 2.71 24.58
N ILE A 45 -13.87 1.65 24.99
CA ILE A 45 -15.04 1.15 24.27
C ILE A 45 -16.26 1.73 24.97
N ASP A 46 -16.79 2.82 24.42
CA ASP A 46 -17.98 3.48 24.97
C ASP A 46 -19.27 2.89 24.41
N GLN A 47 -20.34 2.91 25.21
CA GLN A 47 -21.69 2.53 24.81
C GLN A 47 -22.38 3.75 24.17
N GLY A 48 -22.82 3.63 22.92
CA GLY A 48 -23.55 4.68 22.20
C GLY A 48 -23.19 4.76 20.72
N PRO A 49 -23.91 5.56 19.92
CA PRO A 49 -23.52 5.81 18.54
C PRO A 49 -22.12 6.45 18.52
N PRO A 50 -21.19 5.92 17.71
CA PRO A 50 -19.81 6.40 17.69
C PRO A 50 -19.77 7.87 17.24
N VAL A 51 -19.24 8.74 18.08
CA VAL A 51 -18.84 10.11 17.70
C VAL A 51 -17.35 10.10 17.36
N GLU A 52 -16.98 10.56 16.17
CA GLU A 52 -15.57 10.52 15.73
C GLU A 52 -14.70 11.51 16.50
N ALA A 53 -15.16 12.76 16.62
CA ALA A 53 -14.51 13.80 17.41
C ALA A 53 -15.55 14.86 17.82
N PRO A 54 -15.48 15.41 19.06
CA PRO A 54 -16.36 16.49 19.48
C PRO A 54 -16.02 17.84 18.83
N LEU A 55 -14.79 17.98 18.31
CA LEU A 55 -14.32 19.17 17.60
C LEU A 55 -13.64 18.77 16.28
N GLU A 56 -14.07 19.38 15.19
CA GLU A 56 -13.46 19.24 13.87
C GLU A 56 -12.99 20.60 13.36
N VAL A 57 -11.78 20.64 12.80
CA VAL A 57 -11.25 21.80 12.11
C VAL A 57 -10.93 21.41 10.68
N ARG A 58 -11.41 22.20 9.71
CA ARG A 58 -11.21 21.95 8.28
C ARG A 58 -10.31 23.03 7.69
N LEU A 59 -9.24 22.60 7.04
CA LEU A 59 -8.32 23.45 6.30
C LEU A 59 -8.66 23.38 4.81
N TYR A 60 -8.78 24.54 4.17
CA TYR A 60 -9.11 24.66 2.74
C TYR A 60 -8.00 25.41 2.02
N GLY A 61 -7.68 24.97 0.80
CA GLY A 61 -6.63 25.57 -0.01
C GLY A 61 -6.36 24.80 -1.30
N PRO A 62 -5.58 25.39 -2.22
CA PRO A 62 -5.36 24.81 -3.55
C PRO A 62 -4.29 23.70 -3.58
N SER A 63 -3.41 23.64 -2.57
CA SER A 63 -2.28 22.70 -2.55
C SER A 63 -2.44 21.66 -1.45
N THR A 64 -2.59 20.40 -1.84
CA THR A 64 -2.70 19.28 -0.91
C THR A 64 -1.43 19.10 -0.07
N ASP A 65 -0.24 19.33 -0.64
CA ASP A 65 1.02 19.20 0.08
C ASP A 65 1.14 20.24 1.21
N ILE A 66 0.78 21.49 0.92
CA ILE A 66 0.75 22.57 1.92
C ILE A 66 -0.30 22.28 3.00
N LEU A 67 -1.50 21.85 2.60
CA LEU A 67 -2.57 21.50 3.55
C LEU A 67 -2.16 20.36 4.48
N LYS A 68 -1.37 19.40 3.98
CA LYS A 68 -0.82 18.31 4.80
C LYS A 68 0.11 18.83 5.87
N GLU A 69 1.04 19.69 5.48
CA GLU A 69 2.02 20.27 6.38
C GLU A 69 1.33 21.12 7.45
N LEU A 70 0.43 22.02 7.04
CA LEU A 70 -0.34 22.85 7.96
C LEU A 70 -1.23 22.03 8.89
N GLY A 71 -1.87 20.97 8.38
CA GLY A 71 -2.67 20.05 9.19
C GLY A 71 -1.85 19.37 10.28
N GLU A 72 -0.65 18.88 9.94
CA GLU A 72 0.26 18.27 10.92
C GLU A 72 0.84 19.29 11.91
N GLN A 73 1.16 20.51 11.46
CA GLN A 73 1.61 21.58 12.37
C GLN A 73 0.50 21.97 13.36
N PHE A 74 -0.74 22.13 12.87
CA PHE A 74 -1.88 22.44 13.71
C PHE A 74 -2.16 21.31 14.70
N ARG A 75 -2.18 20.05 14.22
CA ARG A 75 -2.33 18.86 15.06
C ARG A 75 -1.32 18.85 16.20
N ARG A 76 -0.04 19.05 15.92
CA ARG A 76 1.03 19.08 16.94
C ARG A 76 0.84 20.19 17.97
N ARG A 77 0.40 21.37 17.55
CA ARG A 77 0.13 22.49 18.47
C ARG A 77 -1.05 22.19 19.38
N VAL A 78 -2.12 21.62 18.83
CA VAL A 78 -3.32 21.25 19.60
C VAL A 78 -3.02 20.08 20.54
N ALA A 79 -2.26 19.07 20.10
CA ALA A 79 -1.84 17.95 20.94
C ALA A 79 -0.97 18.36 22.14
N ALA A 80 -0.33 19.53 22.09
CA ALA A 80 0.45 20.06 23.21
C ALA A 80 -0.40 20.74 24.29
N LEU A 81 -1.70 20.92 24.06
CA LEU A 81 -2.60 21.53 25.05
C LEU A 81 -2.96 20.51 26.13
N PRO A 82 -2.98 20.91 27.42
CA PRO A 82 -3.14 19.99 28.54
C PRO A 82 -4.50 19.27 28.56
N ASP A 83 -5.54 19.89 28.04
CA ASP A 83 -6.91 19.32 28.02
C ASP A 83 -7.21 18.53 26.74
N VAL A 84 -6.27 18.46 25.81
CA VAL A 84 -6.43 17.71 24.56
C VAL A 84 -5.95 16.28 24.81
N THR A 85 -6.90 15.35 24.75
CA THR A 85 -6.59 13.93 24.88
C THR A 85 -6.16 13.33 23.55
N HIS A 86 -6.82 13.67 22.44
CA HIS A 86 -6.57 13.00 21.16
C HIS A 86 -6.57 13.98 20.00
N THR A 87 -5.68 13.77 19.03
CA THR A 87 -5.70 14.51 17.77
C THR A 87 -5.46 13.58 16.59
N LYS A 88 -6.12 13.85 15.46
CA LYS A 88 -5.96 13.10 14.22
C LYS A 88 -6.04 14.04 13.04
N VAL A 89 -5.26 13.77 12.01
CA VAL A 89 -5.43 14.39 10.68
C VAL A 89 -6.05 13.33 9.76
N SER A 90 -7.13 13.68 9.07
CA SER A 90 -7.84 12.76 8.18
C SER A 90 -7.08 12.48 6.87
N MET A 91 -6.17 13.37 6.49
CA MET A 91 -5.42 13.25 5.24
C MET A 91 -4.17 12.37 5.44
N ALA A 92 -4.28 11.11 5.01
CA ALA A 92 -3.14 10.21 5.00
C ALA A 92 -2.08 10.65 3.97
N PRO A 93 -0.78 10.45 4.23
CA PRO A 93 0.25 10.54 3.20
C PRO A 93 -0.12 9.68 1.99
N ALA A 94 0.04 10.21 0.79
CA ALA A 94 0.05 9.37 -0.40
C ALA A 94 1.21 8.36 -0.26
N PRO A 95 0.99 7.08 -0.56
CA PRO A 95 2.09 6.12 -0.58
C PRO A 95 3.13 6.57 -1.62
N PRO A 96 4.43 6.32 -1.39
CA PRO A 96 5.45 6.58 -2.39
C PRO A 96 5.12 5.80 -3.66
N LYS A 97 5.35 6.44 -4.82
CA LYS A 97 5.10 5.85 -6.14
C LYS A 97 6.40 5.82 -6.93
N VAL A 98 6.66 4.70 -7.58
CA VAL A 98 7.71 4.59 -8.60
C VAL A 98 7.07 4.85 -9.96
N ILE A 99 7.67 5.74 -10.73
CA ILE A 99 7.25 6.07 -12.10
C ILE A 99 8.34 5.53 -13.04
N PHE A 100 7.95 4.67 -13.97
CA PHE A 100 8.84 4.19 -15.02
C PHE A 100 8.75 5.14 -16.22
N ASP A 101 9.82 5.91 -16.44
CA ASP A 101 9.95 6.72 -17.65
C ASP A 101 10.64 5.91 -18.74
N LEU A 102 9.95 5.72 -19.87
CA LEU A 102 10.38 4.80 -20.94
C LEU A 102 10.87 5.60 -22.15
N ASP A 103 12.12 5.34 -22.57
CA ASP A 103 12.67 5.91 -23.81
C ASP A 103 11.96 5.35 -25.05
N GLU A 104 11.07 6.16 -25.63
CA GLU A 104 10.31 5.79 -26.83
C GLU A 104 11.18 5.43 -28.02
N SER A 105 12.32 6.10 -28.17
CA SER A 105 13.23 5.86 -29.29
C SER A 105 13.86 4.47 -29.17
N ALA A 106 14.25 4.07 -27.96
CA ALA A 106 14.79 2.75 -27.68
C ALA A 106 13.74 1.66 -27.88
N LEU A 107 12.50 1.90 -27.42
CA LEU A 107 11.40 0.96 -27.62
C LEU A 107 11.09 0.74 -29.10
N LYS A 108 11.04 1.82 -29.90
CA LYS A 108 10.83 1.72 -31.36
C LYS A 108 11.93 0.92 -32.04
N ARG A 109 13.21 1.14 -31.69
CA ARG A 109 14.33 0.36 -32.23
C ARG A 109 14.24 -1.13 -31.85
N ALA A 110 13.71 -1.44 -30.68
CA ALA A 110 13.48 -2.80 -30.21
C ALA A 110 12.18 -3.44 -30.74
N GLY A 111 11.35 -2.70 -31.49
CA GLY A 111 10.06 -3.18 -31.98
C GLY A 111 9.01 -3.38 -30.89
N LEU A 112 9.13 -2.66 -29.76
CA LEU A 112 8.23 -2.77 -28.60
C LEU A 112 7.34 -1.54 -28.47
N SER A 113 6.11 -1.77 -28.04
CA SER A 113 5.19 -0.71 -27.58
C SER A 113 5.33 -0.47 -26.07
N LYS A 114 5.00 0.75 -25.62
CA LYS A 114 4.89 1.07 -24.17
C LYS A 114 3.96 0.11 -23.44
N ALA A 115 2.87 -0.31 -24.08
CA ALA A 115 1.89 -1.22 -23.50
C ALA A 115 2.46 -2.64 -23.28
N GLU A 116 3.32 -3.12 -24.18
CA GLU A 116 4.01 -4.41 -24.00
C GLU A 116 4.99 -4.36 -22.84
N VAL A 117 5.77 -3.29 -22.73
CA VAL A 117 6.70 -3.07 -21.61
C VAL A 117 5.94 -2.96 -20.29
N ALA A 118 4.88 -2.17 -20.24
CA ALA A 118 4.04 -2.02 -19.05
C ALA A 118 3.44 -3.35 -18.58
N ARG A 119 2.92 -4.18 -19.50
CA ARG A 119 2.43 -5.53 -19.18
C ARG A 119 3.53 -6.44 -18.67
N GLY A 120 4.74 -6.31 -19.20
CA GLY A 120 5.91 -7.04 -18.74
C GLY A 120 6.27 -6.68 -17.30
N ILE A 121 6.38 -5.38 -16.99
CA ILE A 121 6.68 -4.88 -15.64
C ILE A 121 5.58 -5.33 -14.66
N GLU A 122 4.31 -5.21 -15.06
CA GLU A 122 3.20 -5.66 -14.23
C GLU A 122 3.25 -7.18 -13.97
N SER A 123 3.54 -7.98 -14.99
CA SER A 123 3.66 -9.44 -14.83
C SER A 123 4.83 -9.83 -13.93
N ALA A 124 5.93 -9.08 -14.00
CA ALA A 124 7.10 -9.28 -13.14
C ALA A 124 6.78 -8.98 -11.67
N LEU A 125 6.12 -7.83 -11.41
CA LEU A 125 5.90 -7.31 -10.06
C LEU A 125 4.63 -7.83 -9.37
N LYS A 126 3.54 -8.03 -10.11
CA LYS A 126 2.26 -8.53 -9.57
C LYS A 126 2.04 -10.00 -9.85
N GLY A 127 2.87 -10.59 -10.71
CA GLY A 127 2.74 -11.95 -11.17
C GLY A 127 1.67 -12.12 -12.25
N ARG A 128 1.78 -13.24 -12.97
CA ARG A 128 0.81 -13.67 -13.98
C ARG A 128 0.25 -15.03 -13.58
N VAL A 129 -1.08 -15.17 -13.62
CA VAL A 129 -1.73 -16.47 -13.42
C VAL A 129 -1.47 -17.32 -14.66
N GLY A 130 -0.86 -18.49 -14.45
CA GLY A 130 -0.45 -19.40 -15.52
C GLY A 130 -1.35 -20.64 -15.67
N GLY A 131 -2.25 -20.86 -14.70
CA GLY A 131 -3.12 -22.02 -14.64
C GLY A 131 -3.71 -22.17 -13.24
N GLU A 132 -4.33 -23.32 -12.99
CA GLU A 132 -4.95 -23.64 -11.71
C GLU A 132 -4.53 -25.04 -11.27
N LEU A 133 -4.33 -25.22 -9.97
CA LEU A 133 -4.13 -26.51 -9.33
C LEU A 133 -5.45 -26.94 -8.68
N LEU A 134 -5.86 -28.20 -8.88
CA LEU A 134 -7.02 -28.76 -8.19
C LEU A 134 -6.56 -29.39 -6.87
N GLU A 135 -7.07 -28.88 -5.75
CA GLU A 135 -6.85 -29.43 -4.42
C GLU A 135 -8.21 -29.86 -3.84
N GLY A 136 -8.46 -31.17 -3.76
CA GLY A 136 -9.78 -31.71 -3.43
C GLY A 136 -10.85 -31.28 -4.45
N THR A 137 -11.78 -30.44 -4.02
CA THR A 137 -12.83 -29.83 -4.89
C THR A 137 -12.58 -28.35 -5.21
N GLU A 138 -11.47 -27.77 -4.72
CA GLU A 138 -11.15 -26.36 -4.93
C GLU A 138 -10.11 -26.17 -6.04
N ARG A 139 -10.31 -25.12 -6.86
CA ARG A 139 -9.36 -24.70 -7.89
C ARG A 139 -8.56 -23.51 -7.39
N LEU A 140 -7.26 -23.71 -7.20
CA LEU A 140 -6.34 -22.72 -6.70
C LEU A 140 -5.52 -22.12 -7.85
N PRO A 141 -5.58 -20.80 -8.11
CA PRO A 141 -4.82 -20.19 -9.20
C PRO A 141 -3.31 -20.22 -8.90
N VAL A 142 -2.52 -20.74 -9.84
CA VAL A 142 -1.07 -20.75 -9.77
C VAL A 142 -0.53 -19.48 -10.44
N ARG A 143 0.19 -18.66 -9.66
CA ARG A 143 0.78 -17.40 -10.09
C ARG A 143 2.29 -17.53 -10.19
N ALA A 144 2.84 -17.19 -11.36
CA ALA A 144 4.28 -16.98 -11.54
C ALA A 144 4.60 -15.51 -11.30
N ILE A 145 5.54 -15.21 -10.42
CA ILE A 145 5.94 -13.85 -10.01
C ILE A 145 7.46 -13.83 -9.75
N LEU A 146 8.13 -12.69 -9.95
CA LEU A 146 9.53 -12.55 -9.54
C LEU A 146 9.65 -12.69 -8.03
N LYS A 147 10.77 -13.27 -7.59
CA LYS A 147 11.08 -13.37 -6.16
C LYS A 147 11.25 -11.97 -5.59
N ARG A 148 10.82 -11.75 -4.34
CA ARG A 148 10.80 -10.40 -3.74
C ARG A 148 12.18 -9.76 -3.74
N GLU A 149 13.21 -10.57 -3.54
CA GLU A 149 14.62 -10.16 -3.50
C GLU A 149 15.12 -9.62 -4.85
N GLU A 150 14.43 -9.91 -5.96
CA GLU A 150 14.80 -9.43 -7.30
C GLU A 150 14.21 -8.05 -7.63
N TRP A 151 13.43 -7.45 -6.73
CA TRP A 151 12.81 -6.13 -6.95
C TRP A 151 12.57 -5.34 -5.65
N ASP A 152 13.37 -5.60 -4.60
CA ASP A 152 13.19 -4.94 -3.30
C ASP A 152 13.79 -3.52 -3.29
N GLY A 153 14.90 -3.32 -4.01
CA GLY A 153 15.56 -2.02 -4.16
C GLY A 153 15.14 -1.26 -5.43
N THR A 154 15.36 0.05 -5.44
CA THR A 154 15.11 0.89 -6.63
C THR A 154 16.01 0.51 -7.81
N ASP A 155 17.25 0.12 -7.54
CA ASP A 155 18.18 -0.34 -8.58
C ASP A 155 17.71 -1.68 -9.19
N ASP A 156 17.12 -2.56 -8.39
CA ASP A 156 16.57 -3.83 -8.88
C ASP A 156 15.37 -3.60 -9.81
N LEU A 157 14.51 -2.62 -9.48
CA LEU A 157 13.40 -2.21 -10.34
C LEU A 157 13.87 -1.71 -11.70
N ALA A 158 15.01 -1.01 -11.76
CA ALA A 158 15.61 -0.56 -13.02
C ALA A 158 16.17 -1.72 -13.86
N ASN A 159 16.52 -2.84 -13.21
CA ASN A 159 17.11 -4.02 -13.84
C ASN A 159 16.10 -5.11 -14.19
N ILE A 160 14.79 -4.87 -14.02
CA ILE A 160 13.76 -5.83 -14.39
C ILE A 160 13.85 -6.13 -15.90
N ARG A 161 14.14 -7.40 -16.20
CA ARG A 161 14.22 -7.88 -17.58
C ARG A 161 12.83 -8.20 -18.11
N ILE A 162 12.45 -7.52 -19.18
CA ILE A 162 11.17 -7.75 -19.84
C ILE A 162 11.34 -8.78 -20.95
N PRO A 163 10.68 -9.95 -20.86
CA PRO A 163 10.72 -10.92 -21.94
C PRO A 163 10.00 -10.35 -23.16
N VAL A 164 10.74 -10.18 -24.25
CA VAL A 164 10.18 -9.79 -25.55
C VAL A 164 9.61 -11.03 -26.23
N GLN A 165 8.28 -11.08 -26.42
CA GLN A 165 7.70 -12.11 -27.30
C GLN A 165 8.05 -11.75 -28.74
N ARG A 166 9.14 -12.31 -29.24
CA ARG A 166 9.42 -12.27 -30.67
C ARG A 166 8.27 -13.00 -31.38
N ARG A 167 7.54 -12.30 -32.26
CA ARG A 167 6.45 -12.88 -33.07
C ARG A 167 6.99 -13.75 -34.21
N ASP A 168 8.01 -14.57 -33.93
CA ASP A 168 8.45 -15.59 -34.88
C ASP A 168 7.57 -16.81 -34.66
N ALA A 169 6.63 -16.98 -35.56
CA ALA A 169 5.72 -18.11 -35.60
C ALA A 169 6.52 -19.42 -35.62
N LEU A 170 6.48 -20.17 -34.52
CA LEU A 170 6.64 -21.62 -34.57
C LEU A 170 5.43 -22.19 -35.31
N ARG A 171 5.47 -22.09 -36.64
CA ARG A 171 4.52 -22.75 -37.54
C ARG A 171 4.85 -24.23 -37.51
N TRP A 172 4.18 -24.95 -36.61
CA TRP A 172 4.21 -26.40 -36.56
C TRP A 172 3.70 -26.98 -37.88
N TYR A 173 4.58 -27.61 -38.65
CA TYR A 173 4.20 -28.47 -39.77
C TYR A 173 4.16 -29.92 -39.26
N PRO A 174 2.98 -30.55 -39.15
CA PRO A 174 2.91 -31.98 -38.84
C PRO A 174 3.49 -32.80 -40.00
N PRO A 175 4.20 -33.92 -39.74
CA PRO A 175 4.71 -34.77 -40.80
C PRO A 175 3.57 -35.46 -41.55
N TYR A 176 3.55 -35.30 -42.87
CA TYR A 176 2.66 -36.06 -43.77
C TYR A 176 2.98 -37.56 -43.63
N ARG A 177 1.99 -38.37 -43.23
CA ARG A 177 2.02 -39.82 -43.44
C ARG A 177 1.56 -40.09 -44.88
N SER A 178 2.50 -40.42 -45.76
CA SER A 178 2.22 -41.11 -47.01
C SER A 178 1.78 -42.54 -46.70
N ALA A 179 0.53 -42.87 -47.02
CA ALA A 179 0.04 -44.23 -47.02
C ALA A 179 0.49 -44.94 -48.31
N HIS A 180 1.14 -46.08 -48.13
CA HIS A 180 1.20 -47.16 -49.11
C HIS A 180 0.63 -48.40 -48.45
#